data_AF-A0A840QRD3-F1
#
_entry.id   AF-A0A840QRD3-F1
#
_cell.length_a   1.000
_cell.length_b   1.000
_cell.length_c   1.000
_cell.angle_alpha   90.00
_cell.angle_beta   90.00
_cell.angle_gamma   90.00
#
_symmetry.space_group_name_H-M   'P 1'
#
loop_
_entity.id
_entity.type
_entity.pdbx_description
1 polymer ?
#
loop_
_entity_poly.entity_id
_entity_poly.type
_entity_poly.pdbx_seq_one_letter_code
_entity_poly.pdbx_strand_id
1 'polypeptide(L)'
;MAIKESEFFHGTVLSRILRKKEPTSLEKIESELGDKWSSYIINDRTIIHISHRKSTRTGLSKYWYFSFTPDQLKELKHSFPYKHTVALVCLDANSHLDQAEICFLNKKQTNQLIDPKSKADQHIRITLENKQHFKVYGSLRDWHHALTIDRNQIDQVDM
;
A
#
# COMPACT_ATOMS: atom_id res chain seq x y z
N MET A 1 22.88 0.71 15.95
CA MET A 1 21.47 0.25 15.83
C MET A 1 21.21 -0.03 14.37
N ALA A 2 20.59 -1.16 14.01
CA ALA A 2 20.24 -1.46 12.63
C ALA A 2 18.88 -0.82 12.27
N ILE A 3 18.77 -0.27 11.07
CA ILE A 3 17.50 0.25 10.53
C ILE A 3 16.56 -0.94 10.28
N LYS A 4 15.31 -0.85 10.73
CA LYS A 4 14.31 -1.90 10.48
C LYS A 4 13.89 -1.90 9.02
N GLU A 5 13.55 -3.08 8.49
CA GLU A 5 13.04 -3.23 7.11
C GLU A 5 11.81 -2.35 6.86
N SER A 6 10.92 -2.24 7.85
CA SER A 6 9.74 -1.37 7.80
C SER A 6 10.09 0.11 7.70
N GLU A 7 11.06 0.59 8.49
CA GLU A 7 11.52 1.98 8.46
C GLU A 7 12.06 2.36 7.07
N PHE A 8 12.82 1.46 6.46
CA PHE A 8 13.36 1.66 5.11
C PHE A 8 12.24 1.81 4.05
N PHE A 9 11.26 0.90 4.06
CA PHE A 9 10.20 0.93 3.04
C PHE A 9 9.17 2.03 3.26
N HIS A 10 8.84 2.33 4.52
CA HIS A 10 7.95 3.44 4.82
C HIS A 10 8.65 4.76 4.44
N GLY A 11 9.94 4.91 4.79
CA GLY A 11 10.76 6.05 4.36
C GLY A 11 10.82 6.20 2.84
N THR A 12 10.90 5.10 2.08
CA THR A 12 10.89 5.13 0.61
C THR A 12 9.58 5.73 0.07
N VAL A 13 8.43 5.24 0.53
CA VAL A 13 7.11 5.77 0.14
C VAL A 13 6.98 7.23 0.51
N LEU A 14 7.28 7.58 1.77
CA LEU A 14 7.16 8.94 2.28
C LEU A 14 8.09 9.89 1.52
N SER A 15 9.34 9.51 1.26
CA SER A 15 10.28 10.34 0.50
C SER A 15 9.76 10.66 -0.91
N ARG A 16 9.03 9.73 -1.55
CA ARG A 16 8.46 9.95 -2.89
C ARG A 16 7.30 10.94 -2.86
N ILE A 17 6.48 10.85 -1.82
CA ILE A 17 5.32 11.70 -1.62
C ILE A 17 5.73 13.12 -1.21
N LEU A 18 6.68 13.23 -0.30
CA LEU A 18 7.15 14.49 0.31
C LEU A 18 8.17 15.25 -0.57
N ARG A 19 8.63 14.66 -1.68
CA ARG A 19 9.57 15.31 -2.62
C ARG A 19 9.01 16.53 -3.35
N LYS A 20 7.75 16.89 -3.11
CA LYS A 20 7.12 18.09 -3.66
C LYS A 20 7.71 19.35 -3.03
N LYS A 21 7.68 20.47 -3.77
CA LYS A 21 8.31 21.75 -3.37
C LYS A 21 7.65 22.45 -2.17
N GLU A 22 6.57 21.90 -1.62
CA GLU A 22 5.78 22.55 -0.57
C GLU A 22 6.13 22.00 0.82
N PRO A 23 6.23 22.86 1.85
CA PRO A 23 6.39 22.41 3.23
C PRO A 23 5.26 21.45 3.60
N THR A 24 5.62 20.25 4.05
CA THR A 24 4.66 19.20 4.34
C THR A 24 4.80 18.76 5.79
N SER A 25 3.71 18.76 6.56
CA SER A 25 3.70 18.16 7.90
C SER A 25 3.53 16.64 7.77
N LEU A 26 4.26 15.89 8.60
CA LEU A 26 4.18 14.44 8.67
C LEU A 26 4.06 14.02 10.13
N GLU A 27 2.98 13.30 10.44
CA GLU A 27 2.76 12.68 11.74
C GLU A 27 2.58 11.17 11.54
N LYS A 28 3.32 10.35 12.30
CA LYS A 28 3.09 8.91 12.32
C LYS A 28 1.99 8.61 13.32
N ILE A 29 0.94 7.93 12.89
CA ILE A 29 -0.01 7.31 13.81
C ILE A 29 0.62 5.99 14.24
N GLU A 30 1.07 5.91 15.48
CA GLU A 30 1.57 4.64 16.03
C GLU A 30 0.44 3.61 16.01
N SER A 31 0.58 2.58 15.18
CA SER A 31 -0.33 1.43 15.18
C SER A 31 0.34 0.28 15.91
N GLU A 32 -0.32 -0.28 16.92
CA GLU A 32 0.12 -1.50 17.62
C GLU A 32 -0.03 -2.78 16.75
N LEU A 33 -0.53 -2.64 15.51
CA LEU A 33 -0.89 -3.72 14.58
C LEU A 33 0.31 -4.42 13.89
N GLY A 34 1.51 -4.24 14.42
CA GLY A 34 2.75 -4.90 13.98
C GLY A 34 3.54 -4.15 12.90
N ASP A 35 4.82 -4.52 12.77
CA ASP A 35 5.84 -3.74 12.02
C ASP A 35 5.57 -3.56 10.51
N LYS A 36 4.67 -4.34 9.90
CA LYS A 36 4.42 -4.34 8.44
C LYS A 36 3.25 -3.46 8.00
N TRP A 37 2.57 -2.82 8.94
CA TRP A 37 1.48 -1.88 8.71
C TRP A 37 1.81 -0.60 9.47
N SER A 38 1.67 0.55 8.82
CA SER A 38 1.78 1.82 9.53
C SER A 38 0.96 2.88 8.82
N SER A 39 0.43 3.79 9.62
CA SER A 39 -0.45 4.85 9.17
C SER A 39 0.22 6.20 9.41
N TYR A 40 0.16 7.10 8.44
CA TYR A 40 0.79 8.42 8.50
C TYR A 40 -0.21 9.50 8.10
N ILE A 41 -0.31 10.57 8.87
CA ILE A 41 -1.04 11.78 8.50
C ILE A 41 -0.07 12.73 7.80
N ILE A 42 -0.50 13.23 6.64
CA ILE A 42 0.20 14.23 5.85
C ILE A 42 -0.68 15.47 5.77
N ASN A 43 -0.11 16.64 6.10
CA ASN A 43 -0.76 17.95 6.03
C ASN A 43 -2.10 18.06 6.77
N ASP A 44 -2.34 17.22 7.79
CA ASP A 44 -3.64 17.13 8.49
C ASP A 44 -4.83 16.92 7.52
N ARG A 45 -4.56 16.31 6.37
CA ARG A 45 -5.53 16.18 5.26
C ARG A 45 -5.62 14.77 4.72
N THR A 46 -4.51 14.04 4.71
CA THR A 46 -4.43 12.74 4.06
C THR A 46 -3.79 11.72 4.99
N ILE A 47 -4.49 10.60 5.21
CA ILE A 47 -3.91 9.42 5.85
C ILE A 47 -3.41 8.46 4.77
N ILE A 48 -2.17 8.01 4.96
CA ILE A 48 -1.51 7.03 4.11
C ILE A 48 -1.21 5.80 4.95
N HIS A 49 -1.78 4.67 4.55
CA HIS A 49 -1.45 3.39 5.12
C HIS A 49 -0.41 2.71 4.25
N ILE A 50 0.69 2.29 4.87
CA ILE A 50 1.81 1.67 4.18
C ILE A 50 1.92 0.23 4.65
N SER A 51 2.02 -0.69 3.69
CA SER A 51 2.40 -2.06 3.94
C SER A 51 3.42 -2.54 2.95
N HIS A 52 4.26 -3.50 3.35
CA HIS A 52 5.26 -4.09 2.48
C HIS A 52 5.19 -5.61 2.50
N ARG A 53 5.42 -6.24 1.34
CA ARG A 53 5.49 -7.70 1.20
C ARG A 53 6.56 -8.11 0.21
N LYS A 54 7.20 -9.24 0.51
CA LYS A 54 8.04 -9.98 -0.45
C LYS A 54 7.15 -10.79 -1.37
N SER A 55 7.58 -10.90 -2.62
CA SER A 55 6.84 -11.63 -3.63
C SER A 55 6.87 -13.12 -3.36
N THR A 56 5.79 -13.78 -3.73
CA THR A 56 5.71 -15.23 -3.86
C THR A 56 5.71 -15.57 -5.36
N ARG A 57 6.30 -16.72 -5.70
CA ARG A 57 6.27 -17.25 -7.08
C ARG A 57 5.33 -18.44 -7.15
N THR A 58 4.50 -18.46 -8.20
CA THR A 58 3.76 -19.67 -8.61
C THR A 58 4.07 -19.90 -10.09
N GLY A 59 4.86 -20.94 -10.38
CA GLY A 59 5.38 -21.20 -11.71
C GLY A 59 6.23 -20.03 -12.21
N LEU A 60 5.88 -19.49 -13.38
CA LEU A 60 6.57 -18.36 -14.02
C LEU A 60 6.09 -16.98 -13.50
N SER A 61 4.99 -16.93 -12.76
CA SER A 61 4.39 -15.66 -12.34
C SER A 61 4.81 -15.27 -10.92
N LYS A 62 5.15 -13.99 -10.77
CA LYS A 62 5.46 -13.34 -9.49
C LYS A 62 4.25 -12.55 -9.02
N TYR A 63 3.89 -12.70 -7.76
CA TYR A 63 2.79 -11.93 -7.16
C TYR A 63 3.11 -11.52 -5.73
N TRP A 64 2.38 -10.53 -5.24
CA TRP A 64 2.42 -10.10 -3.85
C TRP A 64 1.04 -10.29 -3.23
N TYR A 65 1.02 -10.81 -2.01
CA TYR A 65 -0.22 -11.07 -1.28
C TYR A 65 -0.19 -10.29 0.04
N PHE A 66 -1.09 -9.32 0.14
CA PHE A 66 -1.26 -8.48 1.31
C PHE A 66 -2.53 -8.94 2.04
N SER A 67 -2.40 -9.33 3.30
CA SER A 67 -3.52 -9.67 4.18
C SER A 67 -3.85 -8.49 5.07
N PHE A 68 -5.14 -8.26 5.29
CA PHE A 68 -5.68 -7.21 6.13
C PHE A 68 -6.53 -7.84 7.24
N THR A 69 -6.14 -7.63 8.49
CA THR A 69 -6.93 -8.07 9.65
C THR A 69 -8.13 -7.15 9.87
N PRO A 70 -9.17 -7.58 10.61
CA PRO A 70 -10.32 -6.73 10.95
C PRO A 70 -9.92 -5.40 11.59
N ASP A 71 -8.86 -5.36 12.40
CA ASP A 71 -8.37 -4.12 13.02
C ASP A 71 -7.75 -3.17 11.99
N GLN A 72 -6.98 -3.69 11.03
CA GLN A 72 -6.45 -2.90 9.92
C GLN A 72 -7.59 -2.38 9.02
N LEU A 73 -8.61 -3.20 8.75
CA LEU A 73 -9.81 -2.79 8.02
C LEU A 73 -10.57 -1.69 8.78
N LYS A 74 -10.63 -1.79 10.11
CA LYS A 74 -11.23 -0.78 10.98
C LYS A 74 -10.47 0.54 10.90
N GLU A 75 -9.14 0.54 10.87
CA GLU A 75 -8.34 1.77 10.64
C GLU A 75 -8.68 2.43 9.30
N LEU A 76 -8.74 1.65 8.21
CA LEU A 76 -9.14 2.12 6.87
C LEU A 76 -10.53 2.78 6.86
N LYS A 77 -11.43 2.32 7.74
CA LYS A 77 -12.78 2.88 7.89
C LYS A 77 -12.78 4.18 8.68
N HIS A 78 -11.98 4.29 9.75
CA HIS A 78 -12.03 5.41 10.71
C HIS A 78 -11.22 6.64 10.27
N SER A 79 -10.67 6.66 9.07
CA SER A 79 -9.86 7.77 8.54
C SER A 79 -10.63 9.07 8.26
N PHE A 80 -11.87 9.26 8.73
CA PHE A 80 -12.63 10.50 8.54
C PHE A 80 -12.14 11.58 9.54
N PRO A 81 -11.90 12.84 9.14
CA PRO A 81 -12.28 13.51 7.89
C PRO A 81 -11.26 13.41 6.73
N TYR A 82 -10.16 12.69 6.92
CA TYR A 82 -9.03 12.69 5.99
C TYR A 82 -9.31 11.94 4.67
N LYS A 83 -8.62 12.38 3.60
CA LYS A 83 -8.44 11.55 2.41
C LYS A 83 -7.66 10.31 2.81
N HIS A 84 -7.96 9.18 2.19
CA HIS A 84 -7.36 7.91 2.55
C HIS A 84 -6.71 7.26 1.33
N THR A 85 -5.47 6.81 1.49
CA THR A 85 -4.70 6.10 0.46
C THR A 85 -3.91 4.94 1.05
N VAL A 86 -3.66 3.93 0.23
CA VAL A 86 -2.87 2.74 0.61
C VAL A 86 -1.68 2.62 -0.32
N ALA A 87 -0.48 2.53 0.24
CA ALA A 87 0.74 2.22 -0.48
C ALA A 87 1.19 0.78 -0.15
N LEU A 88 1.20 -0.08 -1.17
CA LEU A 88 1.59 -1.48 -1.08
C LEU A 88 2.95 -1.68 -1.74
N VAL A 89 3.99 -1.78 -0.91
CA VAL A 89 5.38 -1.94 -1.34
C VAL A 89 5.65 -3.40 -1.68
N CYS A 90 5.99 -3.62 -2.95
CA CYS A 90 6.14 -4.90 -3.61
C CYS A 90 7.63 -5.22 -3.79
N LEU A 91 8.18 -6.07 -2.92
CA LEU A 91 9.59 -6.45 -2.90
C LEU A 91 9.80 -7.74 -3.67
N ASP A 92 10.82 -7.87 -4.52
CA ASP A 92 11.23 -9.21 -4.93
C ASP A 92 11.82 -9.96 -3.75
N ALA A 93 11.54 -11.26 -3.66
CA ALA A 93 12.15 -12.11 -2.65
C ALA A 93 13.66 -12.29 -2.89
N ASN A 94 14.09 -12.20 -4.16
CA ASN A 94 15.47 -12.51 -4.58
C ASN A 94 16.22 -11.30 -5.15
N SER A 95 15.66 -10.08 -5.09
CA SER A 95 16.31 -8.88 -5.62
C SER A 95 16.90 -8.01 -4.53
N HIS A 96 17.78 -7.13 -4.97
CA HIS A 96 18.17 -5.95 -4.21
C HIS A 96 16.96 -5.02 -3.97
N LEU A 97 17.09 -4.18 -2.94
CA LEU A 97 16.05 -3.24 -2.50
C LEU A 97 15.68 -2.19 -3.56
N ASP A 98 16.58 -1.93 -4.51
CA ASP A 98 16.40 -0.98 -5.63
C ASP A 98 15.38 -1.44 -6.68
N GLN A 99 14.91 -2.68 -6.60
CA GLN A 99 13.86 -3.23 -7.48
C GLN A 99 12.49 -3.33 -6.78
N ALA A 100 12.34 -2.70 -5.62
CA ALA A 100 11.04 -2.57 -4.97
C ALA A 100 10.12 -1.64 -5.78
N GLU A 101 8.86 -2.05 -5.91
CA GLU A 101 7.84 -1.31 -6.64
C GLU A 101 6.74 -0.87 -5.66
N ILE A 102 6.07 0.26 -5.91
CA ILE A 102 4.97 0.74 -5.05
C ILE A 102 3.67 0.70 -5.84
N CYS A 103 2.74 -0.16 -5.42
CA CYS A 103 1.36 -0.10 -5.90
C CYS A 103 0.57 0.85 -5.00
N PHE A 104 0.20 2.01 -5.55
CA PHE A 104 -0.52 3.04 -4.81
C PHE A 104 -2.02 3.00 -5.13
N LEU A 105 -2.87 2.93 -4.11
CA LEU A 105 -4.33 2.80 -4.24
C LEU A 105 -5.02 3.97 -3.56
N ASN A 106 -5.95 4.61 -4.28
CA ASN A 106 -6.84 5.60 -3.68
C ASN A 106 -8.04 4.91 -2.99
N LYS A 107 -8.78 5.66 -2.16
CA LYS A 107 -9.98 5.16 -1.46
C LYS A 107 -10.97 4.41 -2.35
N LYS A 108 -11.26 4.91 -3.55
CA LYS A 108 -12.21 4.27 -4.47
C LYS A 108 -11.69 2.91 -4.94
N GLN A 109 -10.41 2.82 -5.30
CA GLN A 109 -9.77 1.57 -5.71
C GLN A 109 -9.68 0.59 -4.54
N THR A 110 -9.28 1.03 -3.35
CA THR A 110 -9.22 0.19 -2.15
C THR A 110 -10.60 -0.40 -1.82
N ASN A 111 -11.65 0.41 -1.83
CA ASN A 111 -13.02 -0.04 -1.54
C ASN A 111 -13.62 -0.96 -2.61
N GLN A 112 -13.01 -1.04 -3.80
CA GLN A 112 -13.38 -2.03 -4.82
C GLN A 112 -12.69 -3.38 -4.63
N LEU A 113 -11.62 -3.43 -3.83
CA LEU A 113 -10.80 -4.63 -3.61
C LEU A 113 -11.11 -5.30 -2.28
N ILE A 114 -11.37 -4.50 -1.24
CA ILE A 114 -11.65 -4.93 0.14
C ILE A 114 -12.80 -4.11 0.74
N ASP A 115 -13.51 -4.69 1.71
CA ASP A 115 -14.55 -4.07 2.54
C ASP A 115 -13.96 -3.66 3.91
N PRO A 116 -13.76 -2.35 4.17
CA PRO A 116 -13.30 -1.85 5.47
C PRO A 116 -14.23 -2.17 6.65
N LYS A 117 -15.46 -2.66 6.41
CA LYS A 117 -16.41 -3.06 7.46
C LYS A 117 -16.40 -4.57 7.73
N SER A 118 -15.63 -5.35 6.98
CA SER A 118 -15.55 -6.80 7.17
C SER A 118 -15.02 -7.16 8.55
N LYS A 119 -15.60 -8.20 9.16
CA LYS A 119 -15.12 -8.82 10.39
C LYS A 119 -14.18 -10.00 10.14
N ALA A 120 -14.01 -10.39 8.89
CA ALA A 120 -13.09 -11.44 8.46
C ALA A 120 -11.86 -10.81 7.81
N ASP A 121 -10.74 -11.53 7.89
CA ASP A 121 -9.52 -11.20 7.15
C ASP A 121 -9.82 -11.04 5.66
N GLN A 122 -9.19 -10.03 5.06
CA GLN A 122 -9.29 -9.78 3.62
C GLN A 122 -7.92 -9.66 3.00
N HIS A 123 -7.88 -9.64 1.67
CA HIS A 123 -6.61 -9.61 0.97
C HIS A 123 -6.65 -8.77 -0.30
N ILE A 124 -5.46 -8.32 -0.69
CA ILE A 124 -5.16 -7.74 -1.99
C ILE A 124 -4.00 -8.53 -2.59
N ARG A 125 -4.17 -9.00 -3.82
CA ARG A 125 -3.14 -9.66 -4.61
C ARG A 125 -2.76 -8.80 -5.80
N ILE A 126 -1.45 -8.69 -6.00
CA ILE A 126 -0.85 -7.81 -7.00
C ILE A 126 0.05 -8.64 -7.89
N THR A 127 -0.04 -8.41 -9.20
CA THR A 127 0.94 -8.88 -10.18
C THR A 127 1.40 -7.71 -11.02
N LEU A 128 2.63 -7.79 -11.55
CA LEU A 128 3.18 -6.78 -12.43
C LEU A 128 3.17 -7.33 -13.86
N GLU A 129 2.33 -6.76 -14.72
CA GLU A 129 2.24 -7.17 -16.13
C GLU A 129 3.20 -6.34 -16.98
N ASN A 130 4.10 -7.02 -17.69
CA ASN A 130 5.03 -6.42 -18.65
C ASN A 130 5.83 -5.22 -18.12
N LYS A 131 5.98 -5.10 -16.80
CA LYS A 131 6.61 -3.95 -16.12
C LYS A 131 5.94 -2.59 -16.43
N GLN A 132 4.69 -2.56 -16.90
CA GLN A 132 4.00 -1.31 -17.25
C GLN A 132 2.96 -0.92 -16.21
N HIS A 133 2.12 -1.87 -15.80
CA HIS A 133 1.02 -1.65 -14.87
C HIS A 133 0.90 -2.80 -13.88
N PHE A 134 0.28 -2.52 -12.74
CA PHE A 134 -0.14 -3.56 -11.81
C PHE A 134 -1.52 -4.08 -12.20
N LYS A 135 -1.70 -5.40 -12.15
CA LYS A 135 -3.02 -6.02 -12.02
C LYS A 135 -3.29 -6.32 -10.57
N VAL A 136 -4.35 -5.74 -10.04
CA VAL A 136 -4.69 -5.77 -8.62
C VAL A 136 -6.09 -6.32 -8.44
N TYR A 137 -6.22 -7.33 -7.59
CA TYR A 137 -7.50 -7.94 -7.24
C TYR A 137 -7.52 -8.24 -5.74
N GLY A 138 -8.66 -8.59 -5.18
CA GLY A 138 -8.80 -8.74 -3.73
C GLY A 138 -10.04 -9.51 -3.33
N SER A 139 -10.38 -9.48 -2.04
CA SER A 139 -11.52 -10.23 -1.51
C SER A 139 -12.87 -9.91 -2.18
N LEU A 140 -13.05 -8.69 -2.70
CA LEU A 140 -14.28 -8.28 -3.37
C LEU A 140 -14.25 -8.41 -4.91
N ARG A 141 -13.07 -8.68 -5.49
CA ARG A 141 -12.87 -8.76 -6.94
C ARG A 141 -11.88 -9.84 -7.29
N ASP A 142 -12.29 -10.77 -8.13
CA ASP A 142 -11.41 -11.82 -8.65
C ASP A 142 -10.41 -11.31 -9.71
N TRP A 143 -9.56 -12.22 -10.18
CA TRP A 143 -8.57 -11.95 -11.22
C TRP A 143 -9.17 -11.48 -12.55
N HIS A 144 -10.34 -11.98 -12.94
CA HIS A 144 -10.99 -11.61 -14.21
C HIS A 144 -11.48 -10.17 -14.21
N HIS A 145 -11.73 -9.61 -13.03
CA HIS A 145 -12.17 -8.22 -12.83
C HIS A 145 -11.11 -7.36 -12.15
N ALA A 146 -9.84 -7.76 -12.27
CA ALA A 146 -8.71 -7.06 -11.67
C ALA A 146 -8.63 -5.60 -12.15
N LEU A 147 -8.35 -4.71 -11.20
CA LEU A 147 -8.05 -3.32 -11.50
C LEU A 147 -6.67 -3.22 -12.15
N THR A 148 -6.55 -2.28 -13.09
CA THR A 148 -5.26 -1.89 -13.67
C THR A 148 -4.83 -0.61 -13.00
N ILE A 149 -3.66 -0.62 -12.37
CA ILE A 149 -3.11 0.51 -11.60
C ILE A 149 -1.78 0.92 -12.23
N ASP A 150 -1.65 2.20 -12.54
CA ASP A 150 -0.42 2.74 -13.12
C ASP A 150 0.73 2.75 -12.12
N ARG A 151 1.94 2.42 -12.57
CA ARG A 151 3.15 2.39 -11.72
C ARG A 151 3.53 3.76 -11.18
N ASN A 152 3.20 4.83 -11.89
CA ASN A 152 3.49 6.20 -11.49
C ASN A 152 2.31 6.86 -10.75
N GLN A 153 1.27 6.11 -10.35
CA GLN A 153 0.10 6.70 -9.69
C GLN A 153 0.49 7.49 -8.43
N ILE A 154 1.51 7.04 -7.67
CA ILE A 154 2.03 7.75 -6.49
C ILE A 154 2.56 9.15 -6.81
N ASP A 155 3.10 9.37 -8.02
CA ASP A 155 3.71 10.64 -8.43
C ASP A 155 2.65 11.69 -8.80
N GLN A 156 1.40 11.26 -9.01
CA GLN A 156 0.29 12.11 -9.46
C GLN A 156 -0.58 12.63 -8.30
N VAL A 157 -0.34 12.15 -7.08
CA VAL A 157 -1.24 12.42 -5.94
C VAL A 157 -0.96 13.77 -5.34
N ASP A 158 -2.00 14.58 -5.19
CA ASP A 158 -1.95 15.82 -4.44
C ASP A 158 -2.33 15.59 -2.97
N MET A 159 -1.42 15.93 -2.05
CA MET A 159 -1.47 15.51 -0.64
C MET A 159 -2.00 16.58 0.31
#